data_AF-A0A956SX19-F1
#
_entry.id   AF-A0A956SX19-F1
#
_cell.length_a   1.000
_cell.length_b   1.000
_cell.length_c   1.000
_cell.angle_alpha   90.00
_cell.angle_beta   90.00
_cell.angle_gamma   90.00
#
_symmetry.space_group_name_H-M   'P 1'
#
loop_
_entity.id
_entity.type
_entity.pdbx_description
1 polymer ?
#
loop_
_entity_poly.entity_id
_entity_poly.type
_entity_poly.pdbx_seq_one_letter_code
_entity_poly.pdbx_strand_id
1 'polypeptide(L)'
;MSQLFELLPTLLLSVSSFILAILIIVTVHELGHYLVGRWRGIGADVFSVGFGPELLAVTDRRGTRWRLAALPFGGYVRFRGDASAASAPSGAGGAGTFEAASLRSRTLTVLAGPVANF
;
A
#
# COMPACT_ATOMS: atom_id res chain seq x y z
N MET A 1 -23.11 32.28 15.59
CA MET A 1 -23.72 31.14 14.89
C MET A 1 -23.49 31.18 13.37
N SER A 2 -23.54 32.35 12.71
CA SER A 2 -23.23 32.52 11.27
C SER A 2 -21.82 32.05 10.87
N GLN A 3 -20.79 32.38 11.63
CA GLN A 3 -19.41 31.99 11.29
C GLN A 3 -19.18 30.46 11.30
N LEU A 4 -19.92 29.70 12.11
CA LEU A 4 -19.80 28.23 12.12
C LEU A 4 -20.34 27.62 10.80
N PHE A 5 -21.44 28.17 10.27
CA PHE A 5 -22.01 27.72 9.00
C PHE A 5 -21.13 28.07 7.80
N GLU A 6 -20.37 29.18 7.86
CA GLU A 6 -19.41 29.55 6.81
C GLU A 6 -18.13 28.70 6.85
N LEU A 7 -17.71 28.24 8.04
CA LEU A 7 -16.52 27.39 8.19
C LEU A 7 -16.78 25.93 7.80
N LEU A 8 -18.02 25.45 7.88
CA LEU A 8 -18.34 24.05 7.63
C LEU A 8 -18.00 23.59 6.20
N PRO A 9 -18.38 24.30 5.11
CA PRO A 9 -17.99 23.93 3.75
C PRO A 9 -16.48 23.90 3.54
N THR A 10 -15.77 24.91 4.06
CA THR A 10 -14.31 25.00 3.94
C THR A 10 -13.62 23.86 4.69
N LEU A 11 -14.10 23.51 5.89
CA LEU A 11 -13.58 22.38 6.65
C LEU A 11 -13.81 21.05 5.91
N LEU A 12 -15.03 20.82 5.41
CA LEU A 12 -15.36 19.62 4.64
C LEU A 12 -14.49 19.50 3.39
N LEU A 13 -14.31 20.59 2.64
CA LEU A 13 -13.45 20.61 1.46
C LEU A 13 -11.99 20.35 1.83
N SER A 14 -11.49 20.99 2.90
CA SER A 14 -10.10 20.84 3.32
C SER A 14 -9.79 19.41 3.77
N VAL A 15 -10.65 18.84 4.62
CA VAL A 15 -10.49 17.47 5.14
C VAL A 15 -10.61 16.45 4.01
N SER A 16 -11.62 16.59 3.13
CA SER A 16 -11.77 15.67 1.99
C SER A 16 -10.61 15.77 1.00
N SER A 17 -10.14 16.97 0.70
CA SER A 17 -8.97 17.20 -0.17
C SER A 17 -7.70 16.59 0.44
N PHE A 18 -7.50 16.75 1.74
CA PHE A 18 -6.37 16.15 2.45
C PHE A 18 -6.41 14.62 2.41
N ILE A 19 -7.57 14.01 2.67
CA ILE A 19 -7.76 12.56 2.58
C ILE A 19 -7.49 12.07 1.15
N LEU A 20 -8.02 12.77 0.14
CA LEU A 20 -7.80 12.43 -1.26
C LEU A 20 -6.32 12.50 -1.64
N ALA A 21 -5.63 13.56 -1.20
CA ALA A 21 -4.20 13.74 -1.44
C ALA A 21 -3.38 12.60 -0.82
N ILE A 22 -3.64 12.24 0.44
CA ILE A 22 -2.96 11.10 1.10
C ILE A 22 -3.24 9.79 0.37
N LEU A 23 -4.51 9.52 -0.01
CA LEU A 23 -4.87 8.31 -0.73
C LEU A 23 -4.07 8.17 -2.03
N ILE A 24 -3.94 9.26 -2.80
CA ILE A 24 -3.17 9.27 -4.04
C ILE A 24 -1.68 9.04 -3.75
N ILE A 25 -1.09 9.84 -2.85
CA ILE A 25 0.35 9.79 -2.54
C ILE A 25 0.76 8.41 -2.04
N VAL A 26 -0.04 7.81 -1.14
CA VAL A 26 0.28 6.49 -0.61
C VAL A 26 0.04 5.41 -1.65
N THR A 27 -1.03 5.49 -2.45
CA THR A 27 -1.25 4.52 -3.53
C THR A 27 -0.08 4.50 -4.51
N VAL A 28 0.44 5.68 -4.89
CA VAL A 28 1.62 5.78 -5.79
C VAL A 28 2.86 5.22 -5.11
N HIS A 29 3.09 5.52 -3.83
CA HIS A 29 4.19 4.96 -3.03
C HIS A 29 4.17 3.43 -3.02
N GLU A 30 3.04 2.84 -2.64
CA GLU A 30 2.89 1.39 -2.58
C GLU A 30 2.98 0.75 -3.96
N LEU A 31 2.48 1.43 -5.00
CA LEU A 31 2.61 0.96 -6.38
C LEU A 31 4.07 0.91 -6.82
N GLY A 32 4.90 1.87 -6.39
CA GLY A 32 6.34 1.85 -6.61
C GLY A 32 7.00 0.59 -6.04
N HIS A 33 6.75 0.30 -4.76
CA HIS A 33 7.20 -0.93 -4.14
C HIS A 33 6.73 -2.16 -4.91
N TYR A 34 5.42 -2.27 -5.16
CA TYR A 34 4.80 -3.41 -5.83
C TYR A 34 5.43 -3.68 -7.20
N LEU A 35 5.50 -2.66 -8.06
CA LEU A 35 5.99 -2.81 -9.44
C LEU A 35 7.45 -3.28 -9.46
N VAL A 36 8.31 -2.67 -8.65
CA VAL A 36 9.73 -3.06 -8.59
C VAL A 36 9.89 -4.44 -7.95
N GLY A 37 9.18 -4.75 -6.87
CA GLY A 37 9.19 -6.09 -6.26
C GLY A 37 8.81 -7.17 -7.26
N ARG A 38 7.71 -6.97 -8.00
CA ARG A 38 7.25 -7.88 -9.06
C ARG A 38 8.28 -8.01 -10.18
N TRP A 39 8.88 -6.90 -10.61
CA TRP A 39 9.93 -6.92 -11.65
C TRP A 39 11.19 -7.67 -11.20
N ARG A 40 11.53 -7.61 -9.91
CA ARG A 40 12.62 -8.36 -9.30
C ARG A 40 12.28 -9.82 -8.98
N GLY A 41 11.09 -10.30 -9.38
CA GLY A 41 10.65 -11.68 -9.19
C GLY A 41 10.07 -11.97 -7.80
N ILE A 42 9.79 -10.95 -7.00
CA ILE A 42 9.21 -11.10 -5.67
C ILE A 42 7.69 -11.12 -5.80
N GLY A 43 7.07 -12.19 -5.29
CA GLY A 43 5.61 -12.32 -5.23
C GLY A 43 5.01 -11.30 -4.25
N ALA A 44 3.77 -10.89 -4.49
CA ALA A 44 3.02 -10.03 -3.58
C ALA A 44 1.65 -10.64 -3.34
N ASP A 45 1.31 -10.84 -2.07
CA ASP A 45 0.06 -11.50 -1.67
C ASP A 45 -1.06 -10.47 -1.48
N VAL A 46 -0.72 -9.25 -1.02
CA VAL A 46 -1.69 -8.17 -0.81
C VAL A 46 -1.14 -6.84 -1.32
N PHE A 47 -1.98 -6.08 -2.01
CA PHE A 47 -1.82 -4.65 -2.26
C PHE A 47 -2.99 -3.94 -1.60
N SER A 48 -2.74 -3.15 -0.56
CA SER A 48 -3.77 -2.49 0.24
C SER A 48 -3.71 -0.99 0.06
N VAL A 49 -4.80 -0.38 -0.40
CA VAL A 49 -5.06 1.04 -0.25
C VAL A 49 -5.85 1.23 1.05
N GLY A 50 -5.24 1.87 2.04
CA GLY A 50 -5.77 1.99 3.40
C GLY A 50 -5.42 0.84 4.33
N PHE A 51 -5.88 0.96 5.58
CA PHE A 51 -5.74 -0.01 6.66
C PHE A 51 -7.08 -0.45 7.25
N GLY A 52 -7.04 -1.47 8.11
CA GLY A 52 -8.21 -1.95 8.86
C GLY A 52 -9.08 -2.94 8.06
N PRO A 53 -10.40 -2.99 8.35
CA PRO A 53 -11.32 -3.87 7.67
C PRO A 53 -11.31 -3.63 6.16
N GLU A 54 -11.29 -4.73 5.41
CA GLU A 54 -11.41 -4.72 3.96
C GLU A 54 -12.84 -4.32 3.56
N LEU A 55 -12.97 -3.28 2.75
CA LEU A 55 -14.26 -2.85 2.19
C LEU A 55 -14.53 -3.55 0.86
N LEU A 56 -13.52 -3.60 -0.01
CA LEU A 56 -13.59 -4.18 -1.34
C LEU A 56 -12.26 -4.86 -1.66
N ALA A 57 -12.30 -5.97 -2.38
CA ALA A 57 -11.10 -6.59 -2.91
C ALA A 57 -11.33 -7.38 -4.20
N VAL A 58 -10.27 -7.47 -5.00
CA VAL A 58 -10.17 -8.32 -6.18
C VAL A 58 -8.81 -9.01 -6.19
N THR A 59 -8.79 -10.30 -6.52
CA THR A 59 -7.54 -11.04 -6.68
C THR A 59 -7.17 -11.09 -8.16
N ASP A 60 -5.94 -10.68 -8.51
CA ASP A 60 -5.47 -10.73 -9.89
C ASP A 60 -4.99 -12.12 -10.31
N ARG A 61 -4.66 -12.29 -11.60
CA ARG A 61 -4.13 -13.55 -12.16
C ARG A 61 -2.77 -13.96 -11.58
N ARG A 62 -2.06 -13.04 -10.94
CA ARG A 62 -0.76 -13.25 -10.31
C ARG A 62 -0.89 -13.62 -8.83
N GLY A 63 -2.12 -13.70 -8.32
CA GLY A 63 -2.44 -14.05 -6.94
C GLY A 63 -2.35 -12.89 -5.96
N THR A 64 -2.18 -11.65 -6.42
CA THR A 64 -2.18 -10.48 -5.54
C THR A 64 -3.63 -10.08 -5.21
N ARG A 65 -3.96 -9.99 -3.93
CA ARG A 65 -5.22 -9.42 -3.46
C ARG A 65 -5.13 -7.90 -3.41
N TRP A 66 -5.76 -7.25 -4.38
CA TRP A 66 -5.91 -5.80 -4.45
C TRP A 66 -7.11 -5.41 -3.61
N ARG A 67 -6.90 -4.63 -2.55
CA ARG A 67 -7.96 -4.30 -1.61
C ARG A 67 -8.01 -2.81 -1.27
N LEU A 68 -9.21 -2.35 -1.00
CA LEU A 68 -9.51 -1.06 -0.41
C LEU A 68 -9.98 -1.28 1.02
N ALA A 69 -9.38 -0.61 1.98
CA ALA A 69 -9.68 -0.75 3.41
C ALA A 69 -10.25 0.54 4.01
N ALA A 70 -10.92 0.42 5.15
CA ALA A 70 -11.75 1.49 5.72
C ALA A 70 -10.98 2.75 6.16
N LEU A 71 -9.71 2.61 6.57
CA LEU A 71 -8.91 3.73 7.07
C LEU A 71 -8.00 4.27 5.96
N PRO A 72 -8.18 5.51 5.48
CA PRO A 72 -7.44 6.05 4.33
C PRO A 72 -6.04 6.59 4.67
N PHE A 73 -5.55 6.37 5.89
CA PHE A 73 -4.31 6.97 6.42
C PHE A 73 -3.03 6.19 6.05
N GLY A 74 -3.07 5.43 4.95
CA GLY A 74 -1.90 4.72 4.44
C GLY A 74 -2.25 3.59 3.49
N GLY A 75 -1.40 2.58 3.46
CA GLY A 75 -1.46 1.44 2.56
C GLY A 75 -0.28 0.51 2.84
N TYR A 76 -0.26 -0.65 2.17
CA TYR A 76 0.90 -1.53 2.21
C TYR A 76 0.91 -2.53 1.07
N VAL A 77 2.10 -2.95 0.67
CA VAL A 77 2.32 -4.17 -0.11
C VAL A 77 2.84 -5.28 0.80
N ARG A 78 2.12 -6.39 0.89
CA ARG A 78 2.64 -7.60 1.56
C ARG A 78 3.33 -8.47 0.52
N PHE A 79 4.65 -8.45 0.52
CA PHE A 79 5.41 -9.37 -0.31
C PHE A 79 5.34 -10.79 0.25
N ARG A 80 5.46 -11.78 -0.63
CA ARG A 80 5.37 -13.19 -0.28
C ARG A 80 6.51 -13.55 0.65
N GLY A 81 6.21 -14.20 1.76
CA GLY A 81 7.20 -14.51 2.81
C GLY A 81 7.73 -13.29 3.55
N ASP A 82 7.07 -12.12 3.49
CA ASP A 82 7.38 -10.98 4.35
C ASP A 82 6.62 -11.09 5.67
N ALA A 83 7.37 -11.29 6.76
CA ALA A 83 6.87 -11.35 8.14
C ALA A 83 6.85 -9.97 8.81
N SER A 84 6.35 -8.95 8.13
CA SER A 84 6.10 -7.63 8.75
C SER A 84 5.00 -7.68 9.83
N ALA A 85 5.04 -6.78 10.82
CA ALA A 85 4.07 -6.66 11.93
C ALA A 85 2.61 -6.45 11.49
N ALA A 86 2.37 -6.07 10.23
CA ALA A 86 1.05 -6.00 9.61
C ALA A 86 0.60 -7.33 8.96
N SER A 87 1.38 -8.41 9.10
CA SER A 87 1.21 -9.68 8.41
C SER A 87 1.13 -10.83 9.42
N ALA A 88 0.07 -11.65 9.32
CA ALA A 88 0.09 -12.97 9.93
C ALA A 88 1.14 -13.84 9.20
N PRO A 89 1.89 -14.70 9.91
CA PRO A 89 2.94 -15.50 9.30
C PRO A 89 2.30 -16.46 8.29
N SER A 90 2.60 -16.26 7.02
CA SER A 90 2.30 -17.23 5.97
C SER A 90 3.62 -17.83 5.51
N GLY A 91 3.84 -19.07 5.95
CA GLY A 91 5.08 -19.79 5.74
C GLY A 91 5.34 -20.09 4.26
N ALA A 92 6.63 -20.04 3.92
CA ALA A 92 7.42 -21.03 3.18
C ALA A 92 8.57 -20.26 2.53
N GLY A 93 9.78 -20.35 3.12
CA GLY A 93 11.00 -19.90 2.47
C GLY A 93 11.15 -20.64 1.13
N GLY A 94 11.29 -19.88 0.05
CA GLY A 94 11.30 -20.43 -1.31
C GLY A 94 11.60 -19.36 -2.35
N ALA A 95 11.85 -19.78 -3.59
CA ALA A 95 12.10 -18.85 -4.68
C ALA A 95 10.92 -17.86 -4.87
N GLY A 96 11.24 -16.59 -5.07
CA GLY A 96 10.25 -15.54 -5.27
C GLY A 96 9.63 -14.97 -3.99
N THR A 97 10.13 -15.33 -2.80
CA THR A 97 9.81 -14.61 -1.56
C THR A 97 10.73 -13.40 -1.35
N PHE A 98 10.27 -12.45 -0.54
CA PHE A 98 11.06 -11.26 -0.21
C PHE A 98 12.35 -11.64 0.54
N GLU A 99 12.27 -12.54 1.51
CA GLU A 99 13.43 -13.00 2.29
C GLU A 99 14.48 -13.73 1.43
N ALA A 100 14.05 -14.55 0.47
CA ALA A 100 14.95 -15.27 -0.43
C ALA A 100 15.59 -14.37 -1.51
N ALA A 101 15.10 -13.15 -1.69
CA ALA A 101 15.61 -12.24 -2.71
C ALA A 101 17.01 -11.69 -2.34
N SER A 102 17.84 -11.47 -3.36
CA SER A 102 19.14 -10.82 -3.19
C SER A 102 19.00 -9.47 -2.46
N LEU A 103 20.02 -9.06 -1.71
CA LEU A 103 20.02 -7.77 -1.00
C LEU A 103 19.68 -6.62 -1.94
N ARG A 104 20.27 -6.61 -3.14
CA ARG A 104 19.99 -5.59 -4.16
C ARG A 104 18.51 -5.57 -4.57
N SER A 105 17.89 -6.73 -4.79
CA SER A 105 16.46 -6.80 -5.13
C SER A 105 15.59 -6.23 -4.01
N ARG A 106 15.88 -6.56 -2.75
CA ARG A 106 15.16 -6.04 -1.58
C ARG A 106 15.35 -4.53 -1.45
N THR A 107 16.59 -4.05 -1.51
CA THR A 107 16.91 -2.62 -1.43
C THR A 107 16.21 -1.84 -2.54
N LEU A 108 16.27 -2.31 -3.79
CA LEU A 108 15.56 -1.67 -4.90
C LEU A 108 14.05 -1.63 -4.67
N THR A 109 13.46 -2.72 -4.19
CA THR A 109 12.02 -2.81 -3.90
C THR A 109 11.62 -1.82 -2.79
N VAL A 110 12.39 -1.72 -1.71
CA VAL A 110 12.12 -0.80 -0.60
C VAL A 110 12.37 0.67 -1.00
N LEU A 111 13.33 0.96 -1.88
CA LEU A 111 13.55 2.34 -2.33
C LEU A 111 12.54 2.80 -3.39
N ALA A 112 11.90 1.87 -4.09
CA ALA A 112 10.99 2.19 -5.18
C ALA A 112 9.78 3.02 -4.76
N GLY A 113 9.23 2.79 -3.56
CA GLY A 113 8.10 3.57 -3.07
C GLY A 113 8.44 5.04 -2.83
N PRO A 114 9.49 5.37 -2.07
CA PRO A 114 9.98 6.74 -1.96
C PRO A 114 10.25 7.36 -3.33
N VAL A 115 11.00 6.69 -4.20
CA VAL A 115 11.33 7.21 -5.54
C VAL A 115 10.10 7.47 -6.40
N ALA A 116 9.00 6.74 -6.23
CA ALA A 116 7.76 7.00 -6.98
C ALA A 116 7.09 8.33 -6.60
N ASN A 117 7.41 8.90 -5.43
CA ASN A 117 6.81 10.14 -4.92
C ASN A 117 7.73 11.37 -4.99
N PHE A 118 8.99 11.23 -5.44
CA PHE A 118 9.99 12.30 -5.53
C PHE A 118 10.38 12.58 -6.98
#